data_AF-A0A959IZ29-F1
#
_entry.id   AF-A0A959IZ29-F1
#
_cell.length_a   1.000
_cell.length_b   1.000
_cell.length_c   1.000
_cell.angle_alpha   90.00
_cell.angle_beta   90.00
_cell.angle_gamma   90.00
#
_symmetry.space_group_name_H-M   'P 1'
#
loop_
_entity.id
_entity.type
_entity.pdbx_description
1 polymer ?
#
loop_
_entity_poly.entity_id
_entity_poly.type
_entity_poly.pdbx_seq_one_letter_code
_entity_poly.pdbx_strand_id
1 'polypeptide(L)'
;MIARIAEKISYDYFNASTDFIFKGFSFNNCLHKKVSIDSNGQVKNCPSFNQSFGHYNKIKLEEIINEVEFLQPQSITKQDIEECKVCEYRLVCSVCWAYLKDDSNMISKPKKCKYDPYTGVWN
;
A
#
# COMPACT_ATOMS: atom_id res chain seq x y z
N MET A 1 27.27 -9.44 4.51
CA MET A 1 26.66 -8.53 5.50
C MET A 1 25.21 -8.33 5.07
N ILE A 2 24.29 -9.14 5.61
CA ILE A 2 22.87 -9.10 5.23
C ILE A 2 22.29 -7.85 5.89
N ALA A 3 22.01 -6.81 5.11
CA ALA A 3 21.24 -5.68 5.58
C ALA A 3 19.82 -6.18 5.89
N ARG A 4 19.57 -6.54 7.16
CA ARG A 4 18.22 -6.64 7.70
C ARG A 4 17.65 -5.23 7.74
N ILE A 5 17.06 -4.77 6.64
CA ILE A 5 16.04 -3.73 6.71
C ILE A 5 14.81 -4.43 7.29
N ALA A 6 14.78 -4.56 8.61
CA ALA A 6 13.51 -4.76 9.29
C ALA A 6 12.70 -3.51 8.96
N GLU A 7 11.66 -3.66 8.15
CA GLU A 7 10.63 -2.63 8.01
C GLU A 7 10.11 -2.36 9.41
N LYS A 8 10.64 -1.32 10.06
CA LYS A 8 10.07 -0.77 11.29
C LYS A 8 8.74 -0.16 10.89
N ILE A 9 7.70 -0.98 10.87
CA ILE A 9 6.33 -0.51 10.82
C ILE A 9 6.16 0.34 12.09
N SER A 10 5.94 1.64 11.92
CA SER A 10 5.66 2.53 13.06
C SER A 10 4.51 1.96 13.89
N TYR A 11 4.56 2.12 15.21
CA TYR A 11 3.44 1.79 16.10
C TYR A 11 2.14 2.49 15.66
N ASP A 12 2.23 3.62 14.96
CA ASP A 12 1.09 4.34 14.39
C ASP A 12 0.30 3.51 13.36
N TYR A 13 0.91 2.47 12.76
CA TYR A 13 0.24 1.53 11.86
C TYR A 13 -0.31 0.29 12.56
N PHE A 14 0.09 0.06 13.82
CA PHE A 14 -0.48 -0.99 14.69
C PHE A 14 -1.67 -0.48 15.52
N ASN A 15 -1.83 0.84 15.62
CA ASN A 15 -2.96 1.48 16.25
C ASN A 15 -3.92 1.98 15.17
N ALA A 16 -5.19 1.59 15.27
CA ALA A 16 -6.30 2.25 14.57
C ALA A 16 -6.54 3.65 15.18
N SER A 17 -5.50 4.47 15.15
CA SER A 17 -5.53 5.84 15.63
C SER A 17 -6.50 6.66 14.79
N THR A 18 -6.97 7.76 15.36
CA THR A 18 -7.79 8.72 14.62
C THR A 18 -7.07 9.19 13.35
N ASP A 19 -5.77 9.45 13.44
CA ASP A 19 -4.93 9.84 12.30
C ASP A 19 -4.88 8.77 11.20
N PHE A 20 -4.71 7.49 11.55
CA PHE A 20 -4.78 6.38 10.57
C PHE A 20 -6.13 6.34 9.85
N ILE A 21 -7.22 6.49 10.61
CA ILE A 21 -8.58 6.48 10.07
C ILE A 21 -8.79 7.68 9.14
N PHE A 22 -8.45 8.90 9.59
CA PHE A 22 -8.65 10.12 8.81
C PHE A 22 -7.81 10.13 7.53
N LYS A 23 -6.54 9.69 7.60
CA LYS A 23 -5.69 9.55 6.41
C LYS A 23 -6.28 8.55 5.41
N GLY A 24 -6.89 7.48 5.90
CA GLY A 24 -7.48 6.42 5.07
C GLY A 24 -8.66 6.87 4.21
N PHE A 25 -9.29 8.00 4.53
CA PHE A 25 -10.34 8.60 3.70
C PHE A 25 -9.80 9.38 2.49
N SER A 26 -8.56 9.86 2.56
CA SER A 26 -7.97 10.70 1.51
C SER A 26 -6.86 9.98 0.74
N PHE A 27 -6.18 9.03 1.36
CA PHE A 27 -5.01 8.38 0.78
C PHE A 27 -4.91 6.91 1.17
N ASN A 28 -4.06 6.19 0.45
CA ASN A 28 -3.63 4.85 0.83
C ASN A 28 -2.76 4.90 2.10
N ASN A 29 -3.28 4.39 3.22
CA ASN A 29 -2.55 4.37 4.49
C ASN A 29 -1.19 3.66 4.43
N CYS A 30 -1.03 2.67 3.55
CA CYS A 30 0.24 1.96 3.41
C CYS A 30 1.27 2.77 2.63
N LEU A 31 0.86 3.46 1.55
CA LEU A 31 1.78 4.04 0.56
C LEU A 31 1.96 5.56 0.66
N HIS A 32 1.00 6.27 1.25
CA HIS A 32 1.01 7.73 1.27
C HIS A 32 2.28 8.29 1.91
N LYS A 33 2.98 9.20 1.19
CA LYS A 33 4.24 9.85 1.61
C LYS A 33 5.38 8.86 1.89
N LYS A 34 5.35 7.69 1.26
CA LYS A 34 6.43 6.70 1.36
C LYS A 34 7.07 6.47 0.01
N VAL A 35 8.38 6.29 0.07
CA VAL A 35 9.21 5.78 -1.01
C VAL A 35 10.05 4.65 -0.45
N SER A 36 10.32 3.65 -1.27
CA SER A 36 11.09 2.48 -0.87
C SER A 36 12.17 2.18 -1.88
N ILE A 37 13.23 1.54 -1.41
CA ILE A 37 14.30 1.00 -2.24
C ILE A 37 14.42 -0.47 -1.88
N ASP A 38 14.29 -1.36 -2.86
CA ASP A 38 14.41 -2.79 -2.62
C ASP A 38 15.87 -3.24 -2.46
N SER A 39 16.09 -4.52 -2.17
CA SER A 39 17.42 -5.09 -1.96
C SER A 39 18.34 -5.02 -3.19
N ASN A 40 17.77 -4.77 -4.37
CA ASN A 40 18.50 -4.61 -5.64
C ASN A 40 18.70 -3.12 -6.00
N GLY A 41 18.41 -2.20 -5.06
CA GLY A 41 18.56 -0.78 -5.28
C GLY A 41 17.47 -0.15 -6.16
N GLN A 42 16.37 -0.86 -6.43
CA GLN A 42 15.28 -0.32 -7.26
C GLN A 42 14.34 0.55 -6.43
N VAL A 43 14.05 1.75 -6.92
CA VAL A 43 13.09 2.68 -6.31
C VAL A 43 11.67 2.23 -6.65
N LYS A 44 10.82 2.11 -5.62
CA LYS A 44 9.45 1.57 -5.70
C LYS A 44 8.53 2.26 -4.69
N ASN A 45 7.21 2.16 -4.89
CA ASN A 45 6.23 2.57 -3.87
C ASN A 45 6.32 1.74 -2.58
N CYS A 46 6.57 0.45 -2.74
CA CYS A 46 6.77 -0.53 -1.68
C CYS A 46 7.78 -1.59 -2.20
N PRO A 47 8.66 -2.16 -1.36
CA PRO A 47 9.61 -3.18 -1.84
C PRO A 47 8.93 -4.40 -2.46
N SER A 48 7.67 -4.66 -2.09
CA SER A 48 6.86 -5.76 -2.61
C SER A 48 6.17 -5.45 -3.94
N PHE A 49 6.22 -4.22 -4.46
CA PHE A 49 5.64 -3.88 -5.76
C PHE A 49 6.51 -4.40 -6.91
N ASN A 50 5.86 -4.76 -8.02
CA ASN A 50 6.55 -5.22 -9.23
C ASN A 50 7.15 -4.05 -10.03
N GLN A 51 6.43 -2.92 -10.13
CA GLN A 51 6.89 -1.73 -10.84
C GLN A 51 8.13 -1.14 -10.16
N SER A 52 9.14 -0.81 -10.98
CA SER A 52 10.35 -0.10 -10.58
C SER A 52 10.42 1.22 -11.34
N PHE A 53 10.88 2.27 -10.66
CA PHE A 53 11.12 3.60 -11.23
C PHE A 53 12.61 3.82 -11.55
N GLY A 54 13.43 2.78 -11.45
CA GLY A 54 14.86 2.81 -11.73
C GLY A 54 15.73 2.59 -10.49
N HIS A 55 17.05 2.52 -10.71
CA HIS A 55 18.01 2.29 -9.63
C HIS A 55 18.36 3.61 -8.92
N TYR A 56 18.41 3.63 -7.58
CA TYR A 56 18.55 4.85 -6.77
C TYR A 56 19.78 5.72 -7.08
N ASN A 57 20.82 5.15 -7.69
CA ASN A 57 22.05 5.86 -8.09
C ASN A 57 21.98 6.48 -9.50
N LYS A 58 20.89 6.23 -10.25
CA LYS A 58 20.68 6.71 -11.63
C LYS A 58 19.52 7.69 -11.76
N ILE A 59 18.68 7.80 -10.73
CA ILE A 59 17.49 8.64 -10.74
C ILE A 59 17.52 9.62 -9.58
N LYS A 60 16.83 10.76 -9.72
CA LYS A 60 16.60 11.65 -8.58
C LYS A 60 15.24 11.34 -7.97
N LEU A 61 15.24 11.10 -6.66
CA LEU A 61 13.99 10.81 -5.94
C LEU A 61 12.97 11.95 -6.06
N GLU A 62 13.43 13.20 -6.12
CA GLU A 62 12.58 14.38 -6.30
C GLU A 62 11.78 14.36 -7.61
N GLU A 63 12.32 13.75 -8.67
CA GLU A 63 11.63 13.62 -9.95
C GLU A 63 10.54 12.55 -9.83
N ILE A 64 10.90 11.37 -9.29
CA ILE A 64 9.99 10.22 -9.14
C ILE A 64 8.79 10.52 -8.25
N ILE A 65 8.98 11.20 -7.11
CA ILE A 65 7.87 11.45 -6.17
C ILE A 65 6.79 12.39 -6.73
N ASN A 66 7.07 13.07 -7.85
CA ASN A 66 6.13 13.92 -8.56
C ASN A 66 5.52 13.24 -9.79
N GLU A 67 5.95 12.03 -10.14
CA GLU A 67 5.40 11.28 -11.26
C GLU A 67 3.98 10.79 -10.97
N VAL A 68 3.09 10.93 -11.96
CA VAL A 68 1.70 10.49 -11.84
C VAL A 68 1.62 9.01 -11.53
N GLU A 69 2.43 8.18 -12.20
CA GLU A 69 2.46 6.73 -11.97
C GLU A 69 2.89 6.37 -10.54
N PHE A 70 3.81 7.13 -9.95
CA PHE A 70 4.24 6.93 -8.57
C PHE A 70 3.18 7.38 -7.55
N LEU A 71 2.44 8.44 -7.85
CA LEU A 71 1.41 8.98 -6.97
C LEU A 71 0.09 8.23 -7.05
N GLN A 72 -0.22 7.60 -8.18
CA GLN A 72 -1.52 6.98 -8.44
C GLN A 72 -1.87 5.87 -7.42
N PRO A 73 -0.96 4.96 -7.02
CA PRO A 73 -1.24 4.01 -5.95
C PRO A 73 -1.53 4.67 -4.59
N GLN A 74 -0.99 5.86 -4.33
CA GLN A 74 -1.17 6.57 -3.07
C GLN A 74 -2.54 7.25 -2.97
N SER A 75 -3.20 7.53 -4.10
CA SER A 75 -4.53 8.14 -4.12
C SER A 75 -5.68 7.13 -3.99
N ILE A 76 -5.43 5.84 -4.19
CA ILE A 76 -6.45 4.79 -4.04
C ILE A 76 -6.69 4.50 -2.55
N THR A 77 -7.92 4.73 -2.12
CA THR A 77 -8.37 4.50 -0.74
C THR A 77 -9.17 3.20 -0.62
N LYS A 78 -9.49 2.80 0.60
CA LYS A 78 -10.39 1.65 0.82
C LYS A 78 -11.82 1.90 0.32
N GLN A 79 -12.19 3.15 0.01
CA GLN A 79 -13.50 3.50 -0.56
C GLN A 79 -13.58 3.18 -2.06
N ASP A 80 -12.43 3.11 -2.73
CA ASP A 80 -12.35 2.84 -4.17
C ASP A 80 -12.28 1.34 -4.47
N ILE A 81 -11.68 0.56 -3.55
CA ILE A 81 -11.48 -0.88 -3.70
C ILE A 81 -12.81 -1.64 -3.59
N GLU A 82 -13.11 -2.47 -4.60
CA GLU A 82 -14.43 -3.08 -4.84
C GLU A 82 -15.09 -3.72 -3.62
N GLU A 83 -14.54 -4.83 -3.11
CA GLU A 83 -15.08 -5.53 -1.93
C GLU A 83 -14.79 -4.73 -0.64
N CYS A 84 -13.68 -3.98 -0.59
CA CYS A 84 -13.26 -3.29 0.64
C CYS A 84 -14.11 -2.05 0.96
N LYS A 85 -14.74 -1.41 -0.03
CA LYS A 85 -15.54 -0.19 0.19
C LYS A 85 -16.77 -0.43 1.05
N VAL A 86 -17.30 -1.65 1.03
CA VAL A 86 -18.43 -2.08 1.86
C VAL A 86 -18.01 -2.83 3.14
N CYS A 87 -16.71 -3.05 3.34
CA CYS A 87 -16.22 -3.78 4.50
C CYS A 87 -16.30 -2.95 5.79
N GLU A 88 -16.85 -3.55 6.85
CA GLU A 88 -16.93 -3.00 8.20
C GLU A 88 -15.55 -2.72 8.81
N TYR A 89 -14.51 -3.44 8.38
CA TYR A 89 -13.14 -3.20 8.85
C TYR A 89 -12.40 -2.13 8.05
N ARG A 90 -12.99 -1.54 6.99
CA ARG A 90 -12.29 -0.69 6.03
C ARG A 90 -11.49 0.45 6.67
N LEU A 91 -11.96 1.01 7.77
CA LEU A 91 -11.35 2.17 8.44
C LEU A 91 -10.09 1.80 9.22
N VAL A 92 -9.99 0.55 9.68
CA VAL A 92 -8.90 0.08 10.55
C VAL A 92 -8.00 -0.94 9.85
N CYS A 93 -8.36 -1.34 8.65
CA CYS A 93 -7.70 -2.41 7.91
C CYS A 93 -6.33 -1.97 7.36
N SER A 94 -5.28 -2.65 7.80
CA SER A 94 -3.88 -2.40 7.43
C SER A 94 -3.32 -3.42 6.42
N VAL A 95 -4.18 -4.21 5.76
CA VAL A 95 -3.75 -5.25 4.82
C VAL A 95 -2.92 -4.69 3.65
N CYS A 96 -1.88 -5.44 3.29
CA CYS A 96 -0.97 -5.12 2.19
C CYS A 96 -1.68 -5.14 0.83
N TRP A 97 -1.46 -4.10 0.01
CA TRP A 97 -2.05 -3.96 -1.32
C TRP A 97 -1.09 -4.30 -2.47
N ALA A 98 0.15 -4.72 -2.16
CA ALA A 98 1.12 -5.15 -3.18
C ALA A 98 0.73 -6.43 -3.93
N TYR A 99 -0.25 -7.17 -3.42
CA TYR A 99 -0.73 -8.42 -4.00
C TYR A 99 -2.23 -8.36 -4.15
N LEU A 100 -2.73 -8.28 -5.38
CA LEU A 100 -4.15 -8.18 -5.67
C LEU A 100 -4.73 -9.56 -5.96
N LYS A 101 -6.02 -9.73 -5.70
CA LYS A 101 -6.76 -10.93 -6.09
C LYS A 101 -6.81 -11.05 -7.62
N ASP A 102 -6.91 -9.90 -8.30
CA ASP A 102 -6.78 -9.75 -9.75
C ASP A 102 -5.69 -8.71 -10.04
N ASP A 103 -4.54 -9.16 -10.56
CA ASP A 103 -3.39 -8.29 -10.86
C ASP A 103 -3.64 -7.34 -12.04
N SER A 104 -4.70 -7.55 -12.83
CA SER A 104 -5.11 -6.66 -13.93
C SER A 104 -6.05 -5.54 -13.47
N ASN A 105 -6.59 -5.65 -12.26
CA ASN A 105 -7.54 -4.71 -11.69
C ASN A 105 -6.98 -4.08 -10.41
N MET A 106 -6.49 -2.85 -10.52
CA MET A 106 -5.86 -2.16 -9.41
C MET A 106 -6.79 -1.92 -8.19
N ILE A 107 -8.10 -1.80 -8.42
CA ILE A 107 -9.09 -1.66 -7.33
C ILE A 107 -9.61 -3.02 -6.83
N SER A 108 -8.94 -4.12 -7.20
CA SER A 108 -9.20 -5.45 -6.66
C SER A 108 -8.77 -5.56 -5.20
N LYS A 109 -9.46 -6.44 -4.47
CA LYS A 109 -9.16 -6.74 -3.08
C LYS A 109 -7.76 -7.35 -2.94
N PRO A 110 -7.04 -7.06 -1.84
CA PRO A 110 -5.81 -7.76 -1.48
C PRO A 110 -5.95 -9.29 -1.45
N LYS A 111 -5.06 -9.99 -2.15
CA LYS A 111 -5.04 -11.46 -2.27
C LYS A 111 -4.98 -12.19 -0.93
N LYS A 112 -4.29 -11.60 0.05
CA LYS A 112 -4.12 -12.18 1.39
C LYS A 112 -5.33 -11.97 2.30
N CYS A 113 -6.25 -11.07 1.94
CA CYS A 113 -7.48 -10.85 2.70
C CYS A 113 -8.52 -11.90 2.29
N LYS A 114 -8.88 -12.77 3.22
CA LYS A 114 -9.86 -13.83 2.99
C LYS A 114 -11.23 -13.55 3.61
N TYR A 115 -11.40 -12.36 4.19
CA TYR A 115 -12.64 -11.91 4.78
C TYR A 115 -13.67 -11.49 3.74
N ASP A 116 -14.88 -12.03 3.77
CA ASP A 116 -15.98 -11.62 2.90
C ASP A 116 -16.95 -10.67 3.65
N PRO A 117 -17.02 -9.38 3.26
CA PRO A 117 -17.89 -8.40 3.92
C PRO A 117 -19.38 -8.59 3.62
N TYR A 118 -19.76 -9.41 2.64
CA TYR A 118 -21.17 -9.69 2.35
C TYR A 118 -21.74 -10.79 3.26
N THR A 119 -20.89 -11.71 3.72
CA THR A 119 -21.28 -12.83 4.58
C THR A 119 -20.78 -12.69 6.02
N GLY A 120 -19.77 -11.85 6.25
CA GLY A 120 -19.14 -11.68 7.56
C GLY A 120 -18.16 -12.79 7.94
N VAL A 121 -17.66 -13.56 6.97
CA VAL A 121 -16.90 -14.79 7.21
C VAL A 121 -15.45 -14.69 6.73
N TRP A 122 -14.53 -15.25 7.52
CA TRP A 122 -13.13 -15.49 7.13
C TRP A 122 -12.96 -16.88 6.53
N ASN A 123 -12.40 -16.97 5.32
CA ASN A 123 -12.01 -18.23 4.68
C ASN A 123 -10.47 -18.44 4.67
#